data_AF-A0A8T5TW45-F1
#
_entry.id   AF-A0A8T5TW45-F1
#
_cell.length_a   1.000
_cell.length_b   1.000
_cell.length_c   1.000
_cell.angle_alpha   90.00
_cell.angle_beta   90.00
_cell.angle_gamma   90.00
#
_symmetry.space_group_name_H-M   'P 1'
#
loop_
_entity.id
_entity.type
_entity.pdbx_description
1 polymer ?
#
loop_
_entity_poly.entity_id
_entity_poly.type
_entity_poly.pdbx_seq_one_letter_code
_entity_poly.pdbx_strand_id
1 'polypeptide(L)'
;TYKKVGEESKGVYSDKSKLTRFIPNSQDSQQKKHDWELLIKKTFTECFDLLKPGRYCAVFIGNMYTGGRYHLLNADIARILSQIGYVLKGEIIWYDVNKKLHLYGINYSWIPSIVHQFIMVFRKERIEKLTQEEKDKIKAKNLQMTEK
;
A
#
# COMPACT_ATOMS: atom_id res chain seq x y z
N THR A 1 -20.85 14.88 -21.66
CA THR A 1 -20.59 16.11 -22.44
C THR A 1 -19.13 16.45 -22.34
N TYR A 2 -18.39 16.49 -23.45
CA TYR A 2 -16.94 16.75 -23.45
C TYR A 2 -16.63 18.22 -23.12
N LYS A 3 -15.52 18.47 -22.44
CA LYS A 3 -15.04 19.81 -22.06
C LYS A 3 -14.49 20.56 -23.30
N LYS A 4 -14.77 21.87 -23.40
CA LYS A 4 -14.14 22.77 -24.38
C LYS A 4 -12.96 23.53 -23.76
N VAL A 5 -11.98 23.91 -24.58
CA VAL A 5 -10.77 24.64 -24.15
C VAL A 5 -11.15 25.96 -23.47
N GLY A 6 -10.65 26.20 -22.26
CA GLY A 6 -10.93 27.39 -21.45
C GLY A 6 -12.00 27.23 -20.36
N GLU A 7 -12.79 26.15 -20.38
CA GLU A 7 -13.75 25.89 -19.28
C GLU A 7 -13.03 25.32 -18.04
N GLU A 8 -13.63 25.42 -16.85
CA GLU A 8 -13.19 24.63 -15.69
C GLU A 8 -13.52 23.14 -15.89
N SER A 9 -12.83 22.24 -15.18
CA SER A 9 -13.09 20.80 -15.29
C SER A 9 -14.51 20.50 -14.81
N LYS A 10 -15.38 20.09 -15.73
CA LYS A 10 -16.67 19.47 -15.42
C LYS A 10 -16.38 18.08 -14.87
N GLY A 11 -16.11 17.96 -13.57
CA GLY A 11 -15.73 16.72 -12.89
C GLY A 11 -16.60 15.54 -13.32
N VAL A 12 -16.04 14.65 -14.16
CA VAL A 12 -16.76 13.47 -14.69
C VAL A 12 -16.64 12.28 -13.73
N TYR A 13 -15.79 12.37 -12.73
CA TYR A 13 -15.73 11.49 -11.57
C TYR A 13 -15.88 12.37 -10.34
N SER A 14 -16.42 11.84 -9.24
CA SER A 14 -16.52 12.59 -7.99
C SER A 14 -15.15 13.16 -7.61
N ASP A 15 -14.93 14.46 -7.85
CA ASP A 15 -13.69 15.17 -7.49
C ASP A 15 -13.44 15.16 -5.97
N LYS A 16 -14.43 14.69 -5.20
CA LYS A 16 -14.26 14.31 -3.81
C LYS A 16 -13.59 12.95 -3.73
N SER A 17 -12.28 12.97 -3.53
CA SER A 17 -11.55 11.79 -3.02
C SER A 17 -12.32 11.23 -1.83
N LYS A 18 -12.63 9.92 -1.81
CA LYS A 18 -13.26 9.26 -0.65
C LYS A 18 -12.43 9.42 0.63
N LEU A 19 -11.15 9.81 0.50
CA LEU A 19 -10.26 10.15 1.60
C LEU A 19 -10.58 11.48 2.28
N THR A 20 -11.33 12.40 1.64
CA THR A 20 -11.79 13.64 2.29
C THR A 20 -12.69 13.40 3.50
N ARG A 21 -13.28 12.19 3.63
CA ARG A 21 -14.02 11.78 4.83
C ARG A 21 -13.13 11.63 6.06
N PHE A 22 -11.83 11.41 5.89
CA PHE A 22 -10.91 11.13 6.98
C PHE A 22 -10.03 12.33 7.37
N ILE A 23 -10.05 13.44 6.61
CA ILE A 23 -9.25 14.65 6.92
C ILE A 23 -10.04 15.91 6.55
N PRO A 24 -10.65 16.62 7.52
CA PRO A 24 -11.24 17.93 7.27
C PRO A 24 -10.10 18.97 7.14
N ASN A 25 -10.11 19.76 6.07
CA ASN A 25 -9.30 20.97 5.88
C ASN A 25 -7.76 20.83 5.77
N SER A 26 -7.27 20.38 4.62
CA SER A 26 -5.96 20.83 4.14
C SER A 26 -5.98 21.09 2.62
N GLN A 27 -5.63 22.31 2.23
CA GLN A 27 -5.58 22.77 0.83
C GLN A 27 -4.27 22.35 0.13
N ASP A 28 -3.28 21.81 0.85
CA ASP A 28 -1.99 21.44 0.29
C ASP A 28 -1.81 19.91 0.15
N SER A 29 -1.36 19.48 -1.03
CA SER A 29 -1.16 18.08 -1.40
C SER A 29 0.11 17.47 -0.78
N GLN A 30 1.14 18.28 -0.54
CA GLN A 30 2.40 17.81 0.06
C GLN A 30 2.26 17.55 1.56
N GLN A 31 1.56 18.45 2.27
CA GLN A 31 1.23 18.29 3.68
C GLN A 31 0.50 16.96 3.92
N LYS A 32 -0.48 16.63 3.08
CA LYS A 32 -1.23 15.36 3.14
C LYS A 32 -0.36 14.13 2.98
N LYS A 33 0.66 14.16 2.12
CA LYS A 33 1.58 13.02 1.94
C LYS A 33 2.43 12.83 3.18
N HIS A 34 3.00 13.90 3.71
CA HIS A 34 3.83 13.83 4.91
C HIS A 34 3.05 13.30 6.12
N ASP A 35 1.84 13.82 6.35
CA ASP A 35 0.96 13.37 7.42
C ASP A 35 0.60 11.87 7.27
N TRP A 36 0.35 11.43 6.04
CA TRP A 36 0.13 10.02 5.73
C TRP A 36 1.36 9.15 6.02
N GLU A 37 2.56 9.58 5.63
CA GLU A 37 3.80 8.86 5.93
C GLU A 37 4.04 8.73 7.44
N LEU A 38 3.75 9.80 8.21
CA LEU A 38 3.84 9.79 9.67
C LEU A 38 2.84 8.81 10.29
N LEU A 39 1.59 8.82 9.81
CA LEU A 39 0.56 7.90 10.27
C LEU A 39 0.95 6.44 10.03
N ILE A 40 1.38 6.12 8.80
CA ILE A 40 1.86 4.78 8.44
C ILE A 40 3.03 4.38 9.33
N LYS A 41 4.03 5.24 9.47
CA LYS A 41 5.21 4.93 10.30
C LYS A 41 4.82 4.61 11.74
N LYS A 42 3.93 5.41 12.33
CA LYS A 42 3.43 5.19 13.69
C LYS A 42 2.70 3.84 13.80
N THR A 43 1.70 3.61 12.96
CA THR A 43 0.87 2.39 13.01
C THR A 43 1.70 1.13 12.81
N PHE A 44 2.62 1.13 11.84
CA PHE A 44 3.45 -0.04 11.58
C PHE A 44 4.55 -0.25 12.63
N THR A 45 4.95 0.79 13.37
CA THR A 45 5.84 0.62 14.53
C THR A 45 5.13 -0.15 15.63
N GLU A 46 3.90 0.24 15.97
CA GLU A 46 3.09 -0.48 16.97
C GLU A 46 2.82 -1.93 16.54
N CYS A 47 2.54 -2.16 15.25
CA CYS A 47 2.39 -3.50 14.70
C CYS A 47 3.69 -4.31 14.74
N PHE A 48 4.85 -3.66 14.53
CA PHE A 48 6.15 -4.32 14.58
C PHE A 48 6.45 -4.85 15.97
N ASP A 49 6.14 -4.07 17.01
CA ASP A 49 6.35 -4.45 18.40
C ASP A 49 5.49 -5.67 18.79
N LEU A 50 4.23 -5.71 18.33
CA LEU A 50 3.32 -6.84 18.55
C LEU A 50 3.69 -8.09 17.73
N LEU A 51 4.34 -7.92 16.59
CA LEU A 51 4.69 -9.03 15.70
C LEU A 51 5.78 -9.89 16.34
N LYS A 52 5.54 -11.20 16.41
CA LYS A 52 6.54 -12.16 16.92
C LYS A 52 7.72 -12.27 15.94
N PRO A 53 8.97 -12.39 16.43
CA PRO A 53 10.13 -12.61 15.57
C PRO A 53 9.94 -13.82 14.62
N GLY A 54 10.36 -13.64 13.38
CA GLY A 54 10.25 -14.60 12.29
C GLY A 54 8.87 -14.66 11.62
N ARG A 55 7.89 -13.83 12.01
CA ARG A 55 6.56 -13.75 11.41
C ARG A 55 6.46 -12.66 10.35
N TYR A 56 5.41 -12.77 9.54
CA TYR A 56 5.19 -11.94 8.36
C TYR A 56 4.13 -10.87 8.61
N CYS A 57 4.26 -9.77 7.90
CA CYS A 57 3.26 -8.72 7.77
C CYS A 57 3.00 -8.51 6.26
N ALA A 58 1.75 -8.58 5.84
CA ALA A 58 1.35 -8.31 4.47
C ALA A 58 0.64 -6.95 4.41
N VAL A 59 1.05 -6.09 3.49
CA VAL A 59 0.46 -4.76 3.30
C VAL A 59 -0.14 -4.68 1.92
N PHE A 60 -1.44 -4.37 1.87
CA PHE A 60 -2.16 -4.17 0.62
C PHE A 60 -2.18 -2.70 0.23
N ILE A 61 -1.58 -2.35 -0.90
CA ILE A 61 -1.46 -0.95 -1.33
C ILE A 61 -1.51 -0.82 -2.85
N GLY A 62 -2.27 0.16 -3.35
CA GLY A 62 -2.28 0.54 -4.75
C GLY A 62 -1.52 1.84 -4.96
N ASN A 63 -0.83 1.97 -6.08
CA ASN A 63 -0.28 3.25 -6.49
C ASN A 63 -1.40 4.22 -6.87
N MET A 64 -1.10 5.50 -6.83
CA MET A 64 -2.09 6.56 -7.02
C MET A 64 -1.66 7.51 -8.13
N TYR A 65 -2.60 7.95 -8.95
CA TYR A 65 -2.40 9.08 -9.85
C TYR A 65 -3.24 10.25 -9.34
N THR A 66 -2.62 11.35 -8.94
CA THR A 66 -3.31 12.56 -8.44
C THR A 66 -2.52 13.81 -8.80
N GLY A 67 -3.22 14.94 -9.03
CA GLY A 67 -2.57 16.21 -9.38
C GLY A 67 -1.67 16.14 -10.63
N GLY A 68 -1.97 15.25 -11.58
CA GLY A 68 -1.16 15.05 -12.78
C GLY A 68 0.15 14.28 -12.55
N ARG A 69 0.33 13.63 -11.39
CA ARG A 69 1.53 12.88 -11.04
C ARG A 69 1.20 11.46 -10.59
N TYR A 70 2.08 10.53 -10.94
CA TYR A 70 2.02 9.15 -10.48
C TYR A 70 2.83 8.99 -9.19
N HIS A 71 2.22 8.41 -8.17
CA HIS A 71 2.79 8.21 -6.84
C HIS A 71 2.97 6.73 -6.57
N LEU A 72 4.23 6.32 -6.39
CA LEU A 72 4.66 4.97 -6.05
C LEU A 72 4.49 4.70 -4.54
N LEU A 73 3.23 4.60 -4.10
CA LEU A 73 2.92 4.39 -2.68
C LEU A 73 3.48 3.06 -2.16
N ASN A 74 3.61 2.04 -3.02
CA ASN A 74 4.27 0.78 -2.67
C ASN A 74 5.76 1.00 -2.30
N ALA A 75 6.48 1.82 -3.06
CA ALA A 75 7.88 2.14 -2.77
C ALA A 75 8.03 2.95 -1.47
N ASP A 76 7.13 3.90 -1.22
CA ASP A 76 7.09 4.64 0.03
C ASP A 76 6.86 3.71 1.24
N ILE A 77 5.92 2.77 1.14
CA ILE A 77 5.69 1.75 2.17
C ILE A 77 6.92 0.88 2.39
N ALA A 78 7.57 0.40 1.32
CA ALA A 78 8.80 -0.39 1.44
C ALA A 78 9.88 0.35 2.22
N ARG A 79 10.10 1.64 1.89
CA ARG A 79 11.07 2.50 2.57
C ARG A 79 10.72 2.69 4.04
N ILE A 80 9.47 3.06 4.35
CA ILE A 80 9.04 3.34 5.73
C ILE A 80 9.15 2.09 6.60
N LEU A 81 8.64 0.95 6.13
CA LEU A 81 8.68 -0.30 6.90
C LEU A 81 10.12 -0.81 7.09
N SER A 82 10.99 -0.61 6.09
CA SER A 82 12.42 -0.93 6.23
C SER A 82 13.09 -0.10 7.32
N GLN A 83 12.74 1.19 7.44
CA GLN A 83 13.25 2.06 8.51
C GLN A 83 12.78 1.65 9.91
N ILE A 84 11.64 0.96 10.03
CA ILE A 84 11.12 0.42 11.30
C ILE A 84 11.86 -0.87 11.69
N GLY A 85 12.41 -1.61 10.72
CA GLY A 85 13.10 -2.88 10.94
C GLY A 85 12.41 -4.09 10.29
N TYR A 86 11.35 -3.89 9.51
CA TYR A 86 10.81 -4.94 8.65
C TYR A 86 11.77 -5.24 7.50
N VAL A 87 11.86 -6.51 7.11
CA VAL A 87 12.59 -6.94 5.92
C VAL A 87 11.59 -7.29 4.82
N LEU A 88 11.66 -6.58 3.69
CA LEU A 88 10.86 -6.91 2.50
C LEU A 88 11.32 -8.27 1.95
N LYS A 89 10.36 -9.18 1.76
CA LYS A 89 10.59 -10.52 1.20
C LYS A 89 10.12 -10.65 -0.23
N GLY A 90 9.23 -9.78 -0.66
CA GLY A 90 8.75 -9.71 -2.03
C GLY A 90 7.45 -8.94 -2.11
N GLU A 91 6.95 -8.84 -3.33
CA GLU A 91 5.65 -8.27 -3.63
C GLU A 91 4.86 -9.22 -4.54
N ILE A 92 3.55 -9.23 -4.38
CA ILE A 92 2.62 -9.95 -5.24
C ILE A 92 1.78 -8.89 -5.94
N ILE A 93 1.72 -8.95 -7.27
CA ILE A 93 0.88 -8.06 -8.07
C ILE A 93 -0.51 -8.68 -8.16
N TRP A 94 -1.49 -8.06 -7.53
CA TRP A 94 -2.90 -8.39 -7.71
C TRP A 94 -3.44 -7.56 -8.86
N TYR A 95 -3.65 -8.22 -10.01
CA TYR A 95 -4.31 -7.67 -11.17
C TYR A 95 -5.83 -7.92 -11.13
N ASP A 96 -6.64 -6.87 -11.21
CA ASP A 96 -8.10 -6.97 -11.25
C ASP A 96 -8.60 -6.93 -12.71
N VAL A 97 -8.97 -8.10 -13.23
CA VAL A 97 -9.50 -8.29 -14.58
C VAL A 97 -10.86 -7.64 -14.81
N ASN A 98 -11.62 -7.38 -13.74
CA ASN A 98 -12.95 -6.79 -13.85
C ASN A 98 -12.91 -5.26 -13.90
N LYS A 99 -11.74 -4.67 -13.67
CA LYS A 99 -11.59 -3.23 -13.69
C LYS A 99 -11.63 -2.72 -15.13
N LYS A 100 -12.62 -1.87 -15.43
CA LYS A 100 -12.74 -1.25 -16.75
C LYS A 100 -11.53 -0.37 -17.03
N LEU A 101 -10.94 -0.57 -18.21
CA LEU A 101 -9.92 0.31 -18.75
C LEU A 101 -10.58 1.59 -19.27
N HIS A 102 -9.95 2.71 -18.98
CA HIS A 102 -10.39 4.02 -19.44
C HIS A 102 -9.22 4.72 -20.14
N LEU A 103 -9.50 5.33 -21.29
CA LEU A 103 -8.53 6.20 -21.95
C LEU A 103 -8.60 7.59 -21.30
N TYR A 104 -7.75 7.79 -20.30
CA TYR A 104 -7.57 9.10 -19.67
C TYR A 104 -6.55 9.92 -20.45
N GLY A 105 -6.77 11.24 -20.51
CA GLY A 105 -5.77 12.18 -21.05
C GLY A 105 -5.65 12.23 -22.58
N ILE A 106 -6.61 11.67 -23.32
CA ILE A 106 -6.69 11.80 -24.80
C ILE A 106 -6.48 13.26 -25.21
N ASN A 107 -5.53 13.50 -26.13
CA ASN A 107 -5.14 14.80 -26.69
C ASN A 107 -4.41 15.76 -25.72
N TYR A 108 -4.04 15.33 -24.51
CA TYR A 108 -3.38 16.21 -23.53
C TYR A 108 -2.15 15.57 -22.86
N SER A 109 -2.29 14.40 -22.24
CA SER A 109 -1.21 13.78 -21.48
C SER A 109 -1.44 12.29 -21.25
N TRP A 110 -0.37 11.54 -20.98
CA TRP A 110 -0.50 10.14 -20.62
C TRP A 110 -0.99 9.99 -19.17
N ILE A 111 -2.13 9.34 -18.98
CA ILE A 111 -2.69 9.03 -17.67
C ILE A 111 -3.00 7.53 -17.63
N PRO A 112 -2.34 6.75 -16.76
CA PRO A 112 -2.54 5.30 -16.74
C PRO A 112 -3.88 4.91 -16.13
N SER A 113 -4.52 3.89 -16.72
CA SER A 113 -5.51 3.10 -16.00
C SER A 113 -4.79 2.19 -15.01
N ILE A 114 -4.79 2.56 -13.72
CA ILE A 114 -4.17 1.74 -12.66
C ILE A 114 -5.09 0.53 -12.38
N VAL A 115 -4.69 -0.63 -12.87
CA VAL A 115 -5.47 -1.90 -12.84
C VAL A 115 -4.93 -2.95 -11.88
N HIS A 116 -3.79 -2.67 -11.24
CA HIS A 116 -3.18 -3.58 -10.28
C HIS A 116 -2.99 -2.91 -8.92
N GLN A 117 -2.93 -3.75 -7.90
CA GLN A 117 -2.58 -3.43 -6.52
C GLN A 117 -1.43 -4.34 -6.08
N PHE A 118 -0.69 -3.93 -5.06
CA PHE A 118 0.45 -4.66 -4.55
C PHE A 118 0.08 -5.27 -3.20
N ILE A 119 0.42 -6.55 -3.02
CA ILE A 119 0.50 -7.20 -1.71
C ILE A 119 1.98 -7.29 -1.37
N MET A 120 2.44 -6.39 -0.51
CA MET A 120 3.84 -6.34 -0.09
C MET A 120 4.04 -7.25 1.11
N VAL A 121 5.01 -8.17 1.02
CA VAL A 121 5.25 -9.17 2.06
C VAL A 121 6.52 -8.82 2.81
N PHE A 122 6.36 -8.48 4.08
CA PHE A 122 7.44 -8.14 5.00
C PHE A 122 7.60 -9.20 6.08
N ARG A 123 8.78 -9.28 6.68
CA ARG A 123 9.06 -10.15 7.81
C ARG A 123 9.82 -9.41 8.90
N LYS A 124 9.42 -9.62 10.16
CA LYS A 124 10.27 -9.28 11.30
C LYS A 124 11.29 -10.39 11.48
N GLU A 125 12.57 -10.11 11.23
CA GLU A 125 13.59 -11.14 11.36
C GLU A 125 13.81 -11.57 12.82
N ARG A 126 14.34 -12.77 12.99
CA ARG A 126 14.79 -13.23 14.31
C ARG A 126 16.21 -12.72 14.54
N ILE A 127 16.48 -12.28 15.76
CA ILE A 127 17.83 -11.92 16.19
C ILE A 127 18.71 -13.17 16.19
N GLU A 128 18.14 -14.31 16.64
CA GLU A 128 18.83 -15.59 16.72
C GLU A 128 18.18 -16.66 15.84
N LYS A 129 18.98 -17.62 15.40
CA LYS A 129 18.49 -18.79 14.66
C LYS A 129 17.72 -19.70 15.63
N LEU A 130 16.62 -20.26 15.14
CA LEU A 130 15.87 -21.28 15.88
C LEU A 130 16.74 -22.49 16.20
N THR A 131 16.64 -22.96 17.44
CA THR A 131 17.17 -24.26 17.84
C THR A 131 16.39 -25.40 17.15
N GLN A 132 16.96 -26.60 17.11
CA GLN A 132 16.30 -27.73 16.46
C GLN A 132 14.99 -28.11 17.16
N GLU A 133 14.98 -28.09 18.49
CA GLU A 133 13.78 -28.38 19.29
C GLU A 133 12.64 -27.38 19.03
N GLU A 134 12.96 -26.08 18.89
CA GLU A 134 11.95 -25.07 18.56
C GLU A 134 11.40 -25.27 17.15
N LYS A 135 12.24 -25.68 16.18
CA LYS A 135 11.77 -26.02 14.83
C LYS A 135 10.81 -27.20 14.88
N ASP A 136 11.13 -28.23 15.66
CA ASP A 136 10.32 -29.43 15.78
C ASP A 136 8.97 -29.12 16.45
N LYS A 137 8.96 -28.27 17.49
CA LYS A 137 7.73 -27.75 18.11
C LYS A 137 6.87 -26.95 17.13
N ILE A 138 7.46 -26.08 16.32
CA ILE A 138 6.73 -25.31 15.30
C ILE A 138 6.15 -26.25 14.24
N LYS A 139 6.91 -27.25 13.80
CA LYS A 139 6.48 -28.23 12.80
C LYS A 139 5.29 -29.04 13.31
N ALA A 140 5.36 -29.55 14.54
CA ALA A 140 4.26 -30.27 15.18
C ALA A 140 2.99 -29.41 15.30
N LYS A 141 3.14 -28.15 15.72
CA LYS A 141 2.00 -27.22 15.83
C LYS A 141 1.34 -26.91 14.48
N ASN A 142 2.14 -26.75 13.42
CA ASN A 142 1.60 -26.47 12.09
C ASN A 142 0.83 -27.68 11.54
N LEU A 143 1.33 -28.90 11.74
CA LEU A 143 0.65 -30.12 11.31
C LEU A 143 -0.75 -30.24 11.95
N GLN A 144 -0.83 -30.00 13.26
CA GLN A 144 -2.11 -30.01 13.99
C GLN A 144 -3.12 -28.93 13.54
N MET A 145 -2.67 -27.80 12.97
CA MET A 145 -3.56 -26.78 12.42
C MET A 145 -4.09 -27.13 11.02
N THR A 146 -3.47 -28.07 10.32
CA THR A 146 -3.86 -28.44 8.95
C THR A 146 -4.91 -29.55 8.93
N GLU A 147 -5.07 -30.26 10.05
CA GLU A 147 -6.01 -31.38 10.22
C GLU A 147 -7.39 -30.94 10.78
N LYS A 148 -7.60 -29.64 11.01
CA LYS A 148 -8.88 -29.04 11.42
C LYS A 148 -9.46 -28.21 10.28
#